data_AF-M3YDY8-F1
#
_entry.id   AF-M3YDY8-F1
#
_cell.length_a   1.000
_cell.length_b   1.000
_cell.length_c   1.000
_cell.angle_alpha   90.00
_cell.angle_beta   90.00
_cell.angle_gamma   90.00
#
_symmetry.space_group_name_H-M   'P 1'
#
loop_
_entity.id
_entity.type
_entity.pdbx_description
1 polymer ?
#
loop_
_entity_poly.entity_id
_entity_poly.type
_entity_poly.pdbx_seq_one_letter_code
_entity_poly.pdbx_strand_id
1 'polypeptide(L)' 'MDTSGKIITCRAAIAWTANSSLSIEEVQVEPPKAGEVRIKVNLSLLTFIYE' A
#
# COMPACT_ATOMS: atom_id res chain seq x y z
N MET A 1 2.61 -18.82 4.29
CA MET A 1 1.26 -18.58 3.73
C MET A 1 1.46 -18.09 2.31
N ASP A 2 1.14 -18.93 1.32
CA ASP A 2 1.45 -18.67 -0.08
C ASP A 2 0.41 -17.73 -0.70
N THR A 3 0.84 -16.54 -1.11
CA THR A 3 -0.04 -15.50 -1.71
C THR A 3 0.24 -15.29 -3.19
N SER A 4 1.07 -16.14 -3.79
CA SER A 4 1.40 -16.09 -5.22
C SER A 4 0.15 -16.25 -6.08
N GLY A 5 -0.06 -15.36 -7.05
CA GLY A 5 -1.19 -15.39 -7.98
C GLY A 5 -2.57 -15.02 -7.41
N LYS A 6 -2.67 -14.62 -6.14
CA LYS A 6 -3.94 -14.23 -5.50
C LYS A 6 -4.01 -12.72 -5.27
N ILE A 7 -5.23 -12.20 -5.35
CA ILE A 7 -5.57 -10.84 -4.90
C ILE A 7 -5.42 -10.81 -3.38
N ILE A 8 -4.68 -9.83 -2.86
CA ILE A 8 -4.49 -9.64 -1.42
C ILE A 8 -5.26 -8.39 -1.00
N THR A 9 -6.06 -8.49 0.06
CA THR A 9 -6.61 -7.31 0.74
C THR A 9 -5.62 -6.82 1.79
N CYS A 10 -5.21 -5.55 1.72
CA CYS A 10 -4.37 -4.92 2.74
C CYS A 10 -4.89 -3.53 3.09
N ARG A 11 -4.57 -3.06 4.31
CA ARG A 11 -4.87 -1.68 4.71
C ARG A 11 -3.80 -0.74 4.17
N ALA A 12 -4.22 0.33 3.52
CA ALA A 12 -3.35 1.38 3.01
C ALA A 12 -3.84 2.75 3.45
N ALA A 13 -2.90 3.69 3.59
CA ALA A 13 -3.20 5.10 3.79
C ALA A 13 -3.37 5.77 2.41
N ILE A 14 -4.59 6.22 2.11
CA ILE A 14 -4.96 6.82 0.81
C ILE A 14 -5.10 8.33 0.98
N ALA A 15 -4.41 9.09 0.13
CA ALA A 15 -4.61 10.52 -0.03
C ALA A 15 -5.62 10.73 -1.17
N TRP A 16 -6.89 10.98 -0.82
CA TRP A 16 -7.94 11.23 -1.80
C TRP A 16 -7.79 12.60 -2.49
N THR A 17 -7.30 13.61 -1.76
CA THR A 17 -7.02 14.94 -2.29
C THR A 17 -5.65 15.42 -1.81
N ALA A 18 -5.05 16.35 -2.56
CA ALA A 18 -3.83 17.01 -2.12
C ALA A 18 -4.10 17.79 -0.83
N ASN A 19 -3.18 17.71 0.14
CA ASN A 19 -3.27 18.34 1.47
C ASN A 19 -4.41 17.84 2.40
N SER A 20 -5.06 16.71 2.10
CA SER A 20 -5.98 16.08 3.06
C SER A 20 -5.27 15.09 3.97
N SER A 21 -5.87 14.84 5.14
CA SER A 21 -5.48 13.72 6.00
C SER A 21 -5.54 12.40 5.24
N LEU A 22 -4.58 11.51 5.52
CA LEU A 22 -4.57 10.16 4.97
C LEU A 22 -5.72 9.34 5.57
N SER A 23 -6.57 8.78 4.72
CA SER A 23 -7.62 7.85 5.14
C SER A 23 -7.07 6.42 5.14
N ILE A 24 -7.24 5.68 6.23
CA ILE A 24 -6.85 4.27 6.30
C ILE A 24 -8.00 3.42 5.76
N GLU A 25 -7.80 2.80 4.61
CA GLU A 25 -8.83 2.01 3.93
C GLU A 25 -8.29 0.66 3.47
N GLU A 26 -9.19 -0.30 3.25
CA GLU A 26 -8.84 -1.61 2.72
C GLU A 26 -8.78 -1.57 1.19
N VAL A 27 -7.63 -1.94 0.64
CA VAL A 27 -7.37 -1.99 -0.80
C VAL A 27 -7.07 -3.41 -1.24
N GLN A 28 -7.47 -3.72 -2.47
CA GLN A 28 -7.16 -4.99 -3.13
C GLN A 28 -5.91 -4.80 -4.00
N VAL A 29 -4.86 -5.56 -3.72
CA VAL A 29 -3.61 -5.56 -4.46
C VAL A 29 -3.59 -6.77 -5.39
N GLU A 30 -3.54 -6.48 -6.69
CA GLU A 30 -3.46 -7.49 -7.74
C GLU A 30 -2.12 -8.28 -7.66
N PRO A 31 -2.08 -9.50 -8.23
CA PRO A 31 -0.83 -10.22 -8.38
C PRO A 31 0.13 -9.48 -9.33
N PRO A 32 1.46 -9.56 -9.10
CA PRO A 32 2.43 -8.94 -9.98
C PRO A 32 2.41 -9.60 -11.37
N LYS A 33 2.52 -8.78 -12.43
CA LYS A 33 2.65 -9.26 -13.81
C LYS A 33 4.10 -9.64 -14.13
N ALA A 34 4.35 -10.12 -15.34
CA ALA A 34 5.70 -10.49 -15.78
C ALA A 34 6.65 -9.28 -15.68
N GLY A 35 7.71 -9.41 -14.86
CA GLY A 35 8.71 -8.36 -14.64
C GLY A 35 8.40 -7.39 -13.48
N GLU A 36 7.27 -7.55 -12.79
CA GLU A 36 6.92 -6.75 -11.62
C GLU A 36 7.24 -7.49 -10.31
N VAL A 37 7.52 -6.73 -9.24
CA VAL A 37 7.77 -7.28 -7.91
C VAL A 37 6.78 -6.68 -6.91
N ARG A 38 6.00 -7.53 -6.24
CA ARG A 38 5.10 -7.12 -5.16
C ARG A 38 5.82 -7.22 -3.81
N ILE A 39 5.99 -6.09 -3.13
CA ILE A 39 6.74 -5.99 -1.87
C ILE A 39 5.76 -5.87 -0.70
N LYS A 40 6.01 -6.64 0.38
CA LYS A 40 5.34 -6.45 1.66
C LYS A 40 6.11 -5.42 2.48
N VAL A 41 5.50 -4.26 2.69
CA VAL A 41 6.07 -3.21 3.56
C VAL A 41 5.77 -3.57 5.02
N ASN A 42 6.80 -3.91 5.79
CA ASN A 42 6.66 -4.17 7.24
C ASN A 42 6.77 -2.88 8.07
N LEU A 43 7.52 -1.90 7.59
CA LEU A 43 7.71 -0.61 8.23
C LEU A 43 7.96 0.44 7.16
N SER A 44 7.19 1.52 7.19
CA SER A 44 7.48 2.76 6.46
C SER A 44 7.70 3.87 7.48
N LEU A 45 8.82 4.58 7.36
CA LEU A 45 9.09 5.76 8.17
C LEU A 45 8.50 6.96 7.41
N LEU A 46 7.40 7.52 7.94
CA LEU A 46 6.89 8.79 7.44
C LEU A 46 7.65 9.90 8.16
N THR A 47 8.71 10.43 7.54
CA THR A 47 9.35 11.64 8.06
C THR A 47 8.46 12.82 7.72
N PHE A 48 7.58 13.21 8.65
CA PHE A 48 6.95 14.53 8.60
C PHE A 48 8.05 15.57 8.84
N ILE A 49 8.58 16.15 7.76
CA ILE A 49 9.26 17.44 7.84
C ILE A 49 8.12 18.44 8.07
N TYR A 50 7.77 18.65 9.34
CA TYR A 50 6.98 19.82 9.74
C TYR A 50 7.86 21.03 9.45
N GLU A 51 7.55 21.76 8.39
CA GLU A 51 7.95 23.16 8.22
C GLU A 51 6.82 24.06 8.72
#